data_AF-J3J7C0-F1
#
_entry.id   AF-J3J7C0-F1
#
_cell.length_a   1.000
_cell.length_b   1.000
_cell.length_c   1.000
_cell.angle_alpha   90.00
_cell.angle_beta   90.00
_cell.angle_gamma   90.00
#
_symmetry.space_group_name_H-M   'P 1'
#
loop_
_entity.id
_entity.type
_entity.pdbx_description
1 polymer ?
#
loop_
_entity_poly.entity_id
_entity_poly.type
_entity_poly.pdbx_seq_one_letter_code
_entity_poly.pdbx_strand_id
1 'polypeptide(L)'
;MFTYLDPTWTHQMPAMTNQIESTNARLRQMLRDHRGMRLTRRMKAVFWWCYTHSPHPQPAAIILVTMPTDEALENAWYQACQTHQATGTIPGWGDAICWNELHHTTPYHNTWD
;
A
#
# COMPACT_ATOMS: atom_id res chain seq x y z
N MET A 1 10.68 -4.74 15.66
CA MET A 1 9.94 -3.84 16.58
C MET A 1 10.56 -2.46 16.42
N PHE A 2 9.80 -1.46 15.95
CA PHE A 2 10.31 -0.10 15.83
C PHE A 2 10.40 0.51 17.23
N THR A 3 11.62 0.59 17.77
CA THR A 3 11.90 1.04 19.14
C THR A 3 12.39 2.47 19.12
N TYR A 4 11.46 3.42 19.00
CA TYR A 4 11.65 4.76 19.54
C TYR A 4 10.85 4.82 20.84
N LEU A 5 11.46 4.36 21.92
CA LEU A 5 10.90 4.46 23.26
C LEU A 5 11.74 5.46 24.05
N ASP A 6 11.04 6.35 24.75
CA ASP A 6 11.65 7.20 25.75
C ASP A 6 12.29 6.30 26.82
N PRO A 7 13.61 6.42 27.09
CA PRO A 7 14.30 5.60 28.08
C PRO A 7 13.75 5.77 29.50
N THR A 8 12.93 6.81 29.75
CA THR A 8 12.28 7.06 31.04
C THR A 8 10.92 6.37 31.19
N TRP A 9 10.45 5.61 30.20
CA TRP A 9 9.18 4.91 30.25
C TRP A 9 9.20 3.73 31.25
N THR A 10 8.52 3.88 32.40
CA THR A 10 8.51 2.91 33.51
C THR A 10 7.26 2.02 33.55
N HIS A 11 6.31 2.19 32.62
CA HIS A 11 5.04 1.47 32.61
C HIS A 11 5.04 0.29 31.63
N GLN A 12 4.11 -0.66 31.80
CA GLN A 12 3.91 -1.72 30.82
C GLN A 12 3.52 -1.10 29.48
N MET A 13 4.20 -1.50 28.41
CA MET A 13 3.93 -1.00 27.06
C MET A 13 2.48 -1.33 26.69
N PRO A 14 1.65 -0.35 26.28
CA PRO A 14 0.36 -0.67 25.70
C PRO A 14 0.57 -1.55 24.47
N ALA A 15 -0.34 -2.49 24.21
CA ALA A 15 -0.27 -3.39 23.06
C ALA A 15 -0.61 -2.68 21.73
N MET A 16 0.09 -1.58 21.44
CA MET A 16 -0.06 -0.76 20.23
C MET A 16 0.47 -1.48 18.99
N THR A 17 1.31 -2.51 19.17
CA THR A 17 1.78 -3.37 18.08
C THR A 17 0.62 -3.99 17.29
N ASN A 18 -0.42 -4.45 17.98
CA ASN A 18 -1.59 -5.04 17.32
C ASN A 18 -2.35 -4.01 16.48
N GLN A 19 -2.45 -2.77 16.96
CA GLN A 19 -3.09 -1.69 16.23
C GLN A 19 -2.28 -1.30 14.98
N ILE A 20 -0.96 -1.12 15.13
CA ILE A 20 -0.07 -0.82 14.00
C ILE A 20 -0.11 -1.95 12.97
N GLU A 21 -0.04 -3.22 13.38
CA GLU A 21 -0.12 -4.34 12.45
C GLU A 21 -1.49 -4.45 11.78
N SER A 22 -2.57 -4.16 12.48
CA SER A 22 -3.91 -4.12 11.88
C SER A 22 -4.04 -3.02 10.82
N THR A 23 -3.43 -1.86 11.03
CA THR A 23 -3.34 -0.77 10.05
C THR A 23 -2.48 -1.18 8.85
N ASN A 24 -1.30 -1.76 9.10
CA ASN A 24 -0.43 -2.25 8.04
C ASN A 24 -1.10 -3.35 7.21
N ALA A 25 -1.88 -4.24 7.82
CA ALA A 25 -2.65 -5.26 7.11
C ALA A 25 -3.65 -4.64 6.12
N ARG A 26 -4.36 -3.58 6.52
CA ARG A 26 -5.31 -2.85 5.66
C ARG A 26 -4.60 -2.15 4.50
N LEU A 27 -3.48 -1.48 4.76
CA LEU A 27 -2.66 -0.85 3.71
C LEU A 27 -2.13 -1.88 2.71
N ARG A 28 -1.61 -3.02 3.20
CA ARG A 28 -1.15 -4.13 2.35
C ARG A 28 -2.29 -4.69 1.50
N GLN A 29 -3.50 -4.82 2.05
CA GLN A 29 -4.67 -5.27 1.28
C GLN A 29 -5.04 -4.28 0.18
N MET A 30 -5.16 -2.99 0.51
CA MET A 30 -5.43 -1.94 -0.48
C MET A 30 -4.42 -1.97 -1.63
N LEU A 31 -3.13 -2.11 -1.34
CA LEU A 31 -2.11 -2.19 -2.38
C LEU A 31 -2.22 -3.45 -3.25
N ARG A 32 -2.65 -4.59 -2.70
CA ARG A 32 -2.95 -5.80 -3.47
C ARG A 32 -4.15 -5.60 -4.41
N ASP A 33 -5.22 -5.00 -3.89
CA ASP A 33 -6.45 -4.74 -4.68
C ASP A 33 -6.17 -3.77 -5.84
N HIS A 34 -5.23 -2.85 -5.65
CA HIS A 34 -4.84 -1.85 -6.65
C HIS A 34 -3.58 -2.24 -7.45
N ARG A 35 -3.14 -3.51 -7.41
CA ARG A 35 -1.86 -3.96 -7.99
C ARG A 35 -1.67 -3.58 -9.47
N GLY A 36 -2.76 -3.55 -10.26
CA GLY A 36 -2.75 -3.21 -11.68
C GLY A 36 -2.71 -1.71 -12.00
N MET A 37 -2.72 -0.84 -10.98
CA MET A 37 -2.63 0.60 -11.17
C MET A 37 -1.19 1.11 -11.19
N ARG A 38 -0.99 2.27 -11.82
CA ARG A 38 0.30 3.00 -11.80
C ARG A 38 0.78 3.21 -10.35
N LEU A 39 2.09 3.15 -10.14
CA LEU A 39 2.70 3.30 -8.81
C LEU A 39 2.27 4.59 -8.12
N THR A 40 2.26 5.73 -8.83
CA THR A 40 1.78 7.02 -8.32
C THR A 40 0.33 6.97 -7.86
N ARG A 41 -0.56 6.26 -8.58
CA ARG A 41 -1.97 6.06 -8.17
C ARG A 41 -2.08 5.23 -6.90
N ARG A 42 -1.27 4.17 -6.78
CA ARG A 42 -1.21 3.35 -5.56
C ARG A 42 -0.67 4.15 -4.37
N MET A 43 0.35 4.97 -4.57
CA MET A 43 0.87 5.90 -3.54
C MET A 43 -0.21 6.90 -3.11
N LYS A 44 -0.93 7.52 -4.05
CA LYS A 44 -2.03 8.43 -3.75
C LYS A 44 -3.18 7.75 -3.00
N ALA A 45 -3.48 6.49 -3.31
CA ALA A 45 -4.46 5.71 -2.54
C ALA A 45 -4.01 5.51 -1.08
N VAL A 46 -2.71 5.26 -0.85
CA VAL A 46 -2.14 5.21 0.51
C VAL A 46 -2.27 6.56 1.22
N PHE A 47 -1.87 7.67 0.57
CA PHE A 47 -2.05 9.02 1.13
C PHE A 47 -3.50 9.29 1.51
N TRP A 48 -4.43 9.03 0.58
CA TRP A 48 -5.87 9.19 0.81
C TRP A 48 -6.35 8.40 2.02
N TRP A 49 -5.94 7.13 2.13
CA TRP A 49 -6.28 6.28 3.26
C TRP A 49 -5.75 6.86 4.57
N CYS A 50 -4.48 7.27 4.61
CA CYS A 50 -3.87 7.89 5.78
C CYS A 50 -4.60 9.17 6.20
N TYR A 51 -4.97 10.04 5.25
CA TYR A 51 -5.72 11.26 5.56
C TYR A 51 -7.14 11.02 6.05
N THR A 52 -7.77 9.92 5.65
CA THR A 52 -9.16 9.57 6.04
C THR A 52 -9.23 8.70 7.30
N HIS A 53 -8.15 8.03 7.67
CA HIS A 53 -8.08 7.10 8.81
C HIS A 53 -7.14 7.58 9.92
N SER A 54 -6.72 8.84 9.88
CA SER A 54 -5.99 9.47 10.99
C SER A 54 -6.95 9.80 12.16
N PRO A 55 -6.44 10.12 13.36
CA PRO A 55 -7.28 10.59 14.47
C PRO A 55 -8.10 11.84 14.13
N HIS A 56 -7.67 12.62 13.13
CA HIS A 56 -8.34 13.82 12.64
C HIS A 56 -8.49 13.75 11.10
N PRO A 57 -9.51 13.00 10.61
CA PRO A 57 -9.71 12.81 9.18
C PRO A 57 -9.86 14.13 8.44
N GLN A 58 -9.19 14.27 7.31
CA GLN A 58 -9.25 15.47 6.49
C GLN A 58 -10.46 15.44 5.55
N PRO A 59 -11.12 16.59 5.30
CA PRO A 59 -12.15 16.69 4.26
C PRO A 59 -11.57 16.40 2.88
N ALA A 60 -12.36 15.78 2.01
CA ALA A 60 -11.94 15.44 0.64
C ALA A 60 -11.35 16.64 -0.13
N ALA A 61 -11.95 17.83 0.01
CA ALA A 61 -11.45 19.05 -0.63
C ALA A 61 -10.02 19.41 -0.19
N ILE A 62 -9.71 19.23 1.09
CA ILE A 62 -8.36 19.48 1.63
C ILE A 62 -7.40 18.43 1.09
N ILE A 63 -7.79 17.15 1.11
CA ILE A 63 -6.96 16.05 0.60
C ILE A 63 -6.57 16.28 -0.86
N LEU A 64 -7.51 16.74 -1.70
CA LEU A 64 -7.25 17.02 -3.11
C LEU A 64 -6.21 18.13 -3.31
N VAL A 65 -6.23 19.16 -2.46
CA VAL A 65 -5.28 20.28 -2.52
C VAL A 65 -3.90 19.88 -1.97
N THR A 66 -3.86 19.06 -0.92
CA THR A 66 -2.61 18.64 -0.27
C THR A 66 -1.96 17.43 -0.91
N MET A 67 -2.64 16.73 -1.81
CA MET A 67 -2.12 15.53 -2.45
C MET A 67 -0.83 15.85 -3.23
N PRO A 68 0.27 15.10 -3.04
CA PRO A 68 1.48 15.30 -3.83
C PRO A 68 1.23 15.14 -5.34
N THR A 69 1.97 15.90 -6.14
CA THR A 69 1.98 15.74 -7.60
C THR A 69 2.63 14.41 -7.99
N ASP A 70 2.32 13.89 -9.18
CA ASP A 70 2.94 12.65 -9.66
C ASP A 70 4.47 12.79 -9.76
N GLU A 71 4.97 13.93 -10.23
CA GLU A 71 6.39 14.24 -10.30
C GLU A 71 7.07 14.22 -8.92
N ALA A 72 6.43 14.82 -7.89
CA ALA A 72 6.97 14.80 -6.54
C ALA A 72 7.05 13.37 -5.97
N LEU A 73 6.05 12.52 -6.28
CA LEU A 73 6.03 11.12 -5.87
C LEU A 73 7.12 10.30 -6.57
N GLU A 74 7.28 10.48 -7.87
CA GLU A 74 8.30 9.79 -8.67
C GLU A 74 9.71 10.17 -8.20
N ASN A 75 9.95 11.46 -7.95
CA ASN A 75 11.21 11.96 -7.41
C ASN A 75 11.50 11.38 -6.01
N ALA A 76 10.53 11.43 -5.10
CA ALA A 76 10.68 10.87 -3.76
C ALA A 76 10.96 9.35 -3.80
N TRP A 77 10.28 8.63 -4.68
CA TRP A 77 10.48 7.20 -4.88
C TRP A 77 11.88 6.89 -5.42
N TYR A 78 12.33 7.64 -6.43
CA TYR A 78 13.66 7.50 -7.01
C TYR A 78 14.76 7.73 -5.96
N GLN A 79 14.62 8.74 -5.10
CA GLN A 79 15.55 9.00 -4.00
C GLN A 79 15.53 7.88 -2.96
N ALA A 80 14.34 7.40 -2.56
CA ALA A 80 14.22 6.32 -1.59
C ALA A 80 14.90 5.02 -2.09
N CYS A 81 14.72 4.66 -3.36
CA CYS A 81 15.34 3.48 -3.98
C CYS A 81 16.87 3.49 -3.98
N GLN A 82 17.50 4.67 -3.94
CA GLN A 82 18.96 4.79 -3.89
C GLN A 82 19.52 4.46 -2.50
N THR A 83 18.77 4.81 -1.45
CA THR A 83 19.20 4.62 -0.05
C THR A 83 18.83 3.26 0.53
N HIS A 84 17.77 2.64 0.00
CA HIS A 84 17.37 1.28 0.32
C HIS A 84 17.30 0.50 -1.00
N GLN A 85 18.27 -0.38 -1.26
CA GLN A 85 18.05 -1.46 -2.24
C GLN A 85 16.87 -2.27 -1.72
N ALA A 86 15.67 -2.02 -2.24
CA ALA A 86 14.49 -2.75 -1.86
C ALA A 86 14.78 -4.25 -2.05
N THR A 87 14.79 -5.03 -0.96
CA THR A 87 15.01 -6.49 -0.99
C THR A 87 13.88 -7.25 -1.71
N GLY A 88 12.99 -6.54 -2.41
CA GLY A 88 12.11 -7.09 -3.41
C GLY A 88 12.13 -6.15 -4.61
N THR A 89 12.62 -6.65 -5.74
CA THR A 89 12.53 -6.00 -7.04
C THR A 89 11.09 -5.54 -7.27
N ILE A 90 10.88 -4.25 -7.50
CA ILE A 90 9.62 -3.80 -8.07
C ILE A 90 9.61 -4.30 -9.51
N PRO A 91 8.64 -5.14 -9.92
CA PRO A 91 8.54 -5.51 -11.32
C PRO A 91 8.39 -4.23 -12.14
N GLY A 92 9.33 -4.02 -13.07
CA GLY A 92 9.28 -2.92 -14.02
C GLY A 92 8.19 -3.15 -15.07
N TRP A 93 8.00 -2.18 -15.96
CA TRP A 93 7.16 -2.37 -17.15
C TRP A 93 7.68 -3.59 -17.94
N GLY A 94 6.88 -4.66 -18.02
CA GLY A 94 7.25 -5.94 -18.65
C GLY A 94 7.48 -7.11 -17.68
N ASP A 95 7.70 -6.86 -16.38
CA ASP A 95 7.95 -7.93 -15.39
C ASP A 95 6.67 -8.47 -14.75
N ALA A 96 5.57 -7.72 -14.79
CA ALA A 96 4.28 -8.17 -14.27
C ALA A 96 3.28 -8.36 -15.41
N ILE A 97 3.48 -9.46 -16.16
CA ILE A 97 2.38 -10.12 -16.85
C ILE A 97 2.09 -11.41 -16.09
N CYS A 98 1.05 -11.41 -15.26
CA CYS A 98 0.41 -12.65 -14.84
C CYS A 98 -0.99 -12.70 -15.47
N TRP A 99 -1.07 -13.24 -16.69
CA TRP A 99 -2.33 -13.63 -17.34
C TRP A 99 -2.92 -14.92 -16.74
N ASN A 100 -2.44 -15.40 -15.59
CA ASN A 100 -2.82 -16.73 -15.10
C ASN A 100 -4.20 -16.76 -14.40
N GLU A 101 -4.91 -15.64 -14.31
CA GLU A 101 -6.18 -15.52 -13.58
C GLU A 101 -7.40 -15.33 -14.51
N LEU A 102 -7.28 -15.73 -15.78
CA LEU A 102 -8.41 -15.84 -16.72
C LEU A 102 -8.69 -17.28 -17.20
N HIS A 103 -8.03 -18.28 -16.63
CA HIS A 103 -8.34 -19.68 -16.89
C HIS A 103 -9.13 -20.28 -15.72
N HIS A 104 -10.44 -20.00 -15.68
CA HIS A 104 -11.36 -20.95 -15.07
C HIS A 104 -11.45 -22.17 -16.00
N THR A 105 -10.73 -23.24 -15.68
CA THR A 105 -11.00 -24.57 -16.25
C THR A 105 -12.23 -25.15 -15.55
N THR A 106 -13.39 -24.52 -15.71
CA THR A 106 -14.65 -25.26 -15.55
C THR A 106 -14.79 -26.12 -16.80
N PRO A 107 -14.86 -27.45 -16.68
CA PRO A 107 -15.22 -28.29 -17.83
C PRO A 107 -16.57 -27.80 -18.36
N TYR A 108 -16.64 -27.54 -19.65
CA TYR A 108 -17.90 -27.26 -20.31
C TYR A 108 -18.83 -28.48 -20.16
N HIS A 109 -19.97 -28.30 -19.50
CA HIS A 109 -20.98 -29.34 -19.39
C HIS A 109 -21.80 -29.36 -20.68
N ASN A 110 -21.57 -30.37 -21.53
CA ASN A 110 -22.32 -30.57 -22.76
C ASN A 110 -23.55 -31.43 -22.42
N THR A 111 -24.76 -30.88 -22.51
CA THR A 111 -26.01 -31.57 -22.15
C THR A 111 -26.68 -32.25 -23.35
N TRP A 112 -25.90 -32.91 -24.20
CA TRP A 112 -26.45 -33.70 -25.31
C TRP A 112 -26.05 -35.16 -25.14
N ASP A 113 -26.82 -35.83 -24.29
CA ASP A 113 -27.27 -37.23 -24.42
C ASP A 113 -28.76 -37.27 -24.04
#